data_AF-A0A919HZJ5-F1
#
_entry.id   AF-A0A919HZJ5-F1
#
_cell.length_a   1.000
_cell.length_b   1.000
_cell.length_c   1.000
_cell.angle_alpha   90.00
_cell.angle_beta   90.00
_cell.angle_gamma   90.00
#
_symmetry.space_group_name_H-M   'P 1'
#
loop_
_entity.id
_entity.type
_entity.pdbx_description
1 polymer ?
#
loop_
_entity_poly.entity_id
_entity_poly.type
_entity_poly.pdbx_seq_one_letter_code
_entity_poly.pdbx_strand_id
1 'polypeptide(L)' 'MISVKLVSEPGVGTIATGVAKAYADLITIAGYDGGTGRARSLR' A
#
# COMPACT_ATOMS: atom_id res chain seq x y z
N MET A 1 -7.17 11.69 -10.64
CA MET A 1 -6.80 10.29 -10.37
C MET A 1 -5.84 10.24 -9.20
N ILE A 2 -6.36 9.91 -8.03
CA ILE A 2 -5.63 9.67 -6.79
C ILE A 2 -5.53 8.16 -6.60
N SER A 3 -4.30 7.65 -6.62
CA SER A 3 -4.00 6.24 -6.38
C SER A 3 -3.27 6.10 -5.05
N VAL A 4 -3.74 5.18 -4.21
CA VAL A 4 -3.14 4.86 -2.91
C VAL A 4 -2.60 3.44 -2.94
N LYS A 5 -1.31 3.30 -2.61
CA LYS A 5 -0.67 2.00 -2.46
C LYS A 5 -0.55 1.66 -0.97
N LEU A 6 -1.14 0.55 -0.55
CA LEU A 6 -1.01 0.01 0.80
C LEU A 6 -0.20 -1.29 0.76
N VAL A 7 0.45 -1.63 1.88
CA VAL A 7 1.12 -2.93 2.05
C VAL A 7 0.14 -3.90 2.70
N SER A 8 0.13 -5.15 2.24
CA SER A 8 -0.72 -6.20 2.75
C SER A 8 -0.27 -6.59 4.16
N GLU A 9 -1.04 -6.17 5.17
CA GLU A 9 -0.81 -6.49 6.57
C GLU A 9 -2.15 -6.69 7.32
N PRO A 10 -2.16 -7.36 8.48
CA PRO A 10 -3.37 -7.48 9.30
C PRO A 10 -3.97 -6.09 9.61
N GLY A 11 -5.24 -5.89 9.24
CA GLY A 11 -5.94 -4.61 9.43
C GLY A 11 -5.92 -3.67 8.22
N VAL A 12 -5.22 -4.00 7.13
CA VAL A 12 -5.17 -3.17 5.90
C VAL A 12 -6.56 -2.90 5.31
N GLY A 13 -7.55 -3.78 5.52
CA GLY A 13 -8.93 -3.59 5.08
C GLY A 13 -9.65 -2.40 5.73
N THR A 14 -9.40 -2.15 7.02
CA THR A 14 -9.95 -0.99 7.74
C THR A 14 -9.38 0.31 7.18
N ILE A 15 -8.08 0.31 6.87
CA ILE A 15 -7.39 1.44 6.25
C ILE A 15 -7.94 1.68 4.84
N ALA A 16 -8.02 0.63 4.01
CA ALA A 16 -8.56 0.71 2.65
C ALA A 16 -10.01 1.25 2.63
N THR A 17 -10.82 0.88 3.62
CA THR A 17 -12.18 1.42 3.79
C THR A 17 -12.17 2.93 4.04
N GLY A 18 -11.26 3.43 4.89
CA GLY A 18 -11.07 4.87 5.11
C GLY A 18 -10.62 5.60 3.84
N VAL A 19 -9.67 5.01 3.11
CA VAL A 19 -9.16 5.54 1.84
C VAL A 19 -10.26 5.61 0.78
N ALA A 20 -11.12 4.60 0.69
CA ALA A 20 -12.28 4.60 -0.20
C ALA A 20 -13.29 5.71 0.15
N LYS A 21 -13.55 5.93 1.44
CA LYS A 21 -14.40 7.06 1.91
C LYS A 21 -13.79 8.44 1.61
N ALA A 22 -12.47 8.52 1.44
CA ALA A 22 -11.78 9.74 1.03
C ALA A 22 -11.77 9.95 -0.50
N TYR A 23 -12.56 9.17 -1.24
CA TYR A 23 -12.70 9.26 -2.70
C TYR A 23 -11.40 8.99 -3.48
N ALA A 24 -10.57 8.05 -3.02
CA ALA A 24 -9.47 7.56 -3.84
C ALA A 24 -10.02 6.82 -5.08
N ASP A 25 -9.48 7.13 -6.25
CA ASP A 25 -9.90 6.51 -7.52
C ASP A 25 -9.41 5.06 -7.65
N LEU A 26 -8.26 4.75 -7.05
CA LEU A 26 -7.65 3.41 -7.07
C LEU A 26 -6.94 3.11 -5.75
N ILE A 27 -7.15 1.90 -5.23
CA ILE A 27 -6.42 1.38 -4.07
C ILE A 27 -5.69 0.10 -4.51
N THR A 28 -4.36 0.13 -4.46
CA THR A 28 -3.51 -1.02 -4.75
C THR A 28 -3.00 -1.62 -3.45
N ILE A 29 -3.30 -2.90 -3.20
CA ILE A 29 -2.71 -3.65 -2.08
C ILE A 29 -1.51 -4.43 -2.62
N ALA A 30 -0.32 -4.09 -2.14
CA ALA A 30 0.93 -4.74 -2.51
C ALA A 30 1.40 -5.71 -1.43
N GLY A 31 1.93 -6.87 -1.84
CA GLY A 31 2.63 -7.77 -0.92
C GLY A 31 3.92 -7.17 -0.36
N TYR A 32 4.51 -7.86 0.63
CA TYR A 32 5.77 -7.46 1.26
C TYR A 32 6.97 -7.48 0.31
N ASP A 33 6.90 -8.24 -0.79
CA ASP A 33 7.99 -8.43 -1.76
C ASP A 33 8.11 -7.30 -2.80
N GLY A 34 7.57 -6.11 -2.50
CA GLY A 34 7.74 -4.94 -3.34
C GLY A 34 9.21 -4.58 -3.48
N GLY A 35 9.75 -4.73 -4.69
CA GLY A 35 11.15 -4.39 -4.99
C GLY A 35 11.48 -2.98 -4.54
N THR A 36 12.32 -2.86 -3.51
CA THR A 36 12.89 -1.58 -3.09
C THR A 36 14.28 -1.54 -3.70
N GLY A 37 14.55 -0.60 -4.62
CA GLY A 37 15.87 -0.46 -5.26
C GLY A 37 17.02 -0.20 -4.28
N ARG A 38 16.72 -0.03 -2.98
CA ARG A 38 17.64 0.10 -1.86
C ARG A 38 17.05 -0.53 -0.58
N ALA A 39 16.69 -1.81 -0.61
CA ALA A 39 16.45 -2.57 0.63
C ALA A 39 17.81 -2.96 1.24
N ARG A 40 18.36 -2.07 2.09
CA ARG A 40 19.53 -2.28 2.97
C ARG A 40 20.74 -2.96 2.31
N SER A 41 21.61 -2.18 1.67
CA SER A 41 23.01 -2.59 1.46
C SER A 41 23.68 -2.63 2.84
N LEU A 42 23.91 -3.85 3.32
CA LEU A 42 24.89 -4.16 4.35
C LEU A 42 25.91 -5.12 3.76
N ARG A 43 26.47 -4.71 2.62
CA ARG A 43 27.72 -5.13 1.99
C ARG A 43 28.07 -4.13 0.90
#